data_AF-A0A2X4THQ9-F1
#
_entry.id   AF-A0A2X4THQ9-F1
#
_cell.length_a   1.000
_cell.length_b   1.000
_cell.length_c   1.000
_cell.angle_alpha   90.00
_cell.angle_beta   90.00
_cell.angle_gamma   90.00
#
_symmetry.space_group_name_H-M   'P 1'
#
loop_
_entity.id
_entity.type
_entity.pdbx_description
1 polymer ?
#
loop_
_entity_poly.entity_id
_entity_poly.type
_entity_poly.pdbx_seq_one_letter_code
_entity_poly.pdbx_strand_id
1 'polypeptide(L)'
;MWWLFSLYPAIPYGHMAMFNGTQWISDFRQEQLGFYPGRAYQNLKPAFIMYRFGADEQPQEHTENNGLRQKKICFPITKQSGQEFSTTEDILSHIGGESTGQYIIGRSGMWHGGIHITHATTPWCALSGKAPLEAFDFPVPFKGEQAIRCMADGEVVAYRVCRDYLTLEWESGPLSFSGSFVLVKHYIQPGEKESSGLHFYTLYMHLAPYSAYESAKNVHWITQDALSGYSEADWLMMELSRSDQKPASAGTVKKGTPVTWEPSDTSLTSTNSGRTYGLATLNADSGKLKSGQRVWMLVDNNNIKAAPGSCPCWWNHLLPPAKEAMVFDKTVSLSTPFAIKAGDPVGHMGYYQAPKDGGYEARYQVHIECTSMDDNLEKFLTNPERVGRKESTLAEVCSGACAV
;
A
#
# COMPACT_ATOMS: atom_id res chain seq x y z
N MET A 1 -22.96 5.79 7.23
CA MET A 1 -22.99 6.62 6.01
C MET A 1 -24.17 6.18 5.15
N TRP A 2 -24.95 7.11 4.59
CA TRP A 2 -26.12 6.81 3.76
C TRP A 2 -25.90 7.29 2.33
N TRP A 3 -26.11 6.44 1.32
CA TRP A 3 -26.05 6.84 -0.09
C TRP A 3 -27.44 6.81 -0.68
N LEU A 4 -27.81 7.83 -1.46
CA LEU A 4 -29.07 7.89 -2.20
C LEU A 4 -28.77 7.82 -3.70
N PHE A 5 -29.55 7.08 -4.48
CA PHE A 5 -29.51 7.13 -5.95
C PHE A 5 -30.92 7.34 -6.47
N SER A 6 -31.15 8.27 -7.40
CA SER A 6 -32.50 8.52 -7.88
C SER A 6 -32.55 8.98 -9.32
N LEU A 7 -33.18 8.18 -10.21
CA LEU A 7 -33.32 8.47 -11.64
C LEU A 7 -34.49 9.43 -11.91
N TYR A 8 -34.23 10.50 -12.66
CA TYR A 8 -35.22 11.53 -13.02
C TYR A 8 -35.35 11.63 -14.55
N PRO A 9 -36.57 11.60 -15.14
CA PRO A 9 -36.74 11.58 -16.59
C PRO A 9 -36.16 12.79 -17.35
N ALA A 10 -35.95 13.93 -16.68
CA ALA A 10 -35.32 15.12 -17.26
C ALA A 10 -33.89 15.40 -16.75
N ILE A 11 -33.32 14.51 -15.91
CA ILE A 11 -31.92 14.50 -15.45
C ILE A 11 -31.50 13.03 -15.55
N PRO A 12 -31.04 12.60 -16.74
CA PRO A 12 -30.93 11.18 -17.09
C PRO A 12 -29.94 10.41 -16.21
N TYR A 13 -29.06 11.12 -15.50
CA TYR A 13 -28.01 10.56 -14.64
C TYR A 13 -28.43 10.41 -13.17
N GLY A 14 -29.58 10.97 -12.79
CA GLY A 14 -30.06 10.94 -11.42
C GLY A 14 -29.30 11.84 -10.44
N HIS A 15 -29.44 11.57 -9.13
CA HIS A 15 -28.76 12.31 -8.06
C HIS A 15 -28.21 11.37 -6.99
N MET A 16 -27.04 11.72 -6.45
CA MET A 16 -26.43 11.03 -5.31
C MET A 16 -25.96 12.00 -4.22
N ALA A 17 -26.22 11.63 -2.98
CA ALA A 17 -25.80 12.40 -1.81
C ALA A 17 -25.43 11.47 -0.65
N MET A 18 -24.54 11.96 0.21
CA MET A 18 -24.08 11.32 1.43
C MET A 18 -24.61 12.04 2.67
N PHE A 19 -25.07 11.29 3.66
CA PHE A 19 -25.45 11.88 4.95
C PHE A 19 -24.27 11.93 5.92
N ASN A 20 -23.92 13.14 6.37
CA ASN A 20 -22.78 13.38 7.28
C ASN A 20 -23.14 13.28 8.78
N GLY A 21 -24.38 12.87 9.10
CA GLY A 21 -24.91 12.83 10.47
C GLY A 21 -25.85 14.00 10.80
N THR A 22 -25.79 15.10 10.05
CA THR A 22 -26.67 16.27 10.22
C THR A 22 -27.34 16.73 8.92
N GLN A 23 -26.66 16.60 7.78
CA GLN A 23 -27.11 17.08 6.48
C GLN A 23 -26.73 16.11 5.35
N TRP A 24 -27.44 16.22 4.22
CA TRP A 24 -27.10 15.53 2.99
C TRP A 24 -26.15 16.40 2.14
N ILE A 25 -25.09 15.78 1.64
CA ILE A 25 -23.99 16.42 0.94
C ILE A 25 -23.79 15.73 -0.41
N SER A 26 -23.82 16.50 -1.49
CA SER A 26 -23.42 16.08 -2.84
C SER A 26 -22.23 16.95 -3.29
N ASP A 27 -22.19 17.33 -4.57
CA ASP A 27 -21.45 18.49 -5.08
C ASP A 27 -21.80 19.82 -4.39
N PHE A 28 -22.89 19.89 -3.60
CA PHE A 28 -23.22 21.02 -2.74
C PHE A 28 -23.90 20.57 -1.43
N ARG A 29 -24.03 21.51 -0.47
CA ARG A 29 -24.75 21.28 0.80
C ARG A 29 -26.26 21.39 0.59
N GLN A 30 -27.01 20.33 0.90
CA GLN A 30 -28.47 20.31 0.72
C GLN A 30 -29.19 20.79 1.98
N GLU A 31 -29.16 22.10 2.22
CA GLU A 31 -29.55 22.69 3.51
C GLU A 31 -31.06 22.70 3.80
N GLN A 32 -31.92 22.63 2.78
CA GLN A 32 -33.35 22.98 2.93
C GLN A 32 -34.35 21.92 2.47
N LEU A 33 -33.92 20.90 1.73
CA LEU A 33 -34.82 19.98 1.02
C LEU A 33 -34.61 18.49 1.36
N GLY A 34 -33.77 18.20 2.36
CA GLY A 34 -33.39 16.85 2.74
C GLY A 34 -32.49 16.20 1.69
N PHE A 35 -32.68 14.91 1.43
CA PHE A 35 -31.87 14.16 0.46
C PHE A 35 -32.19 14.48 -1.01
N TYR A 36 -33.33 15.11 -1.28
CA TYR A 36 -33.65 15.57 -2.63
C TYR A 36 -32.94 16.90 -2.93
N PRO A 37 -32.21 17.01 -4.06
CA PRO A 37 -31.37 18.17 -4.37
C PRO A 37 -32.18 19.42 -4.79
N GLY A 38 -33.47 19.28 -5.05
CA GLY A 38 -34.31 20.36 -5.54
C GLY A 38 -35.80 20.04 -5.50
N ARG A 39 -36.64 21.07 -5.70
CA ARG A 39 -38.11 20.96 -5.67
C ARG A 39 -38.66 19.97 -6.72
N ALA A 40 -37.99 19.84 -7.87
CA ALA A 40 -38.39 18.90 -8.92
C ALA A 40 -38.37 17.44 -8.41
N TYR A 41 -37.31 17.07 -7.68
CA TYR A 41 -37.18 15.76 -7.05
C TYR A 41 -38.22 15.54 -5.93
N GLN A 42 -38.49 16.55 -5.11
CA GLN A 42 -39.53 16.46 -4.07
C GLN A 42 -40.94 16.27 -4.62
N ASN A 43 -41.25 16.92 -5.75
CA ASN A 43 -42.56 16.82 -6.38
C ASN A 43 -42.76 15.47 -7.06
N LEU A 44 -41.74 14.97 -7.78
CA LEU A 44 -41.84 13.72 -8.53
C LEU A 44 -41.67 12.47 -7.64
N LYS A 45 -40.95 12.60 -6.52
CA LYS A 45 -40.62 11.50 -5.60
C LYS A 45 -40.09 10.25 -6.32
N PRO A 46 -39.06 10.39 -7.17
CA PRO A 46 -38.48 9.26 -7.89
C PRO A 46 -37.97 8.20 -6.91
N ALA A 47 -38.00 6.93 -7.35
CA ALA A 47 -37.52 5.82 -6.53
C ALA A 47 -36.06 6.06 -6.09
N PHE A 48 -35.74 5.61 -4.89
CA PHE A 48 -34.40 5.70 -4.33
C PHE A 48 -34.05 4.46 -3.51
N ILE A 49 -32.75 4.21 -3.39
CA ILE A 49 -32.19 3.20 -2.49
C ILE A 49 -31.32 3.94 -1.47
N MET A 50 -31.46 3.57 -0.19
CA MET A 50 -30.59 4.05 0.88
C MET A 50 -29.61 2.95 1.27
N TYR A 51 -28.33 3.18 1.04
CA TYR A 51 -27.27 2.24 1.43
C TYR A 51 -26.72 2.61 2.79
N ARG A 52 -26.74 1.69 3.76
CA ARG A 52 -26.11 1.87 5.08
C ARG A 52 -25.04 0.81 5.27
N PHE A 53 -23.86 1.22 5.71
CA PHE A 53 -22.88 0.28 6.25
C PHE A 53 -23.38 -0.23 7.61
N GLY A 54 -23.63 -1.54 7.72
CA GLY A 54 -24.07 -2.19 8.95
C GLY A 54 -22.87 -2.78 9.68
N ALA A 55 -22.71 -2.42 10.95
CA ALA A 55 -21.92 -3.19 11.89
C ALA A 55 -22.83 -4.32 12.39
N ASP A 56 -22.79 -5.48 11.73
CA ASP A 56 -23.21 -6.72 12.35
C ASP A 56 -22.45 -7.91 11.75
N GLU A 57 -21.91 -8.69 12.68
CA GLU A 57 -21.25 -10.00 12.57
C GLU A 57 -19.72 -10.03 12.43
N GLN A 58 -19.12 -10.65 13.46
CA GLN A 58 -17.71 -11.04 13.53
C GLN A 58 -17.39 -12.02 12.38
N PRO A 59 -16.23 -11.91 11.71
CA PRO A 59 -15.85 -12.90 10.71
C PRO A 59 -15.58 -14.24 11.40
N GLN A 60 -16.46 -15.23 11.18
CA GLN A 60 -16.09 -16.62 11.35
C GLN A 60 -15.18 -17.00 10.17
N GLU A 61 -14.00 -17.55 10.47
CA GLU A 61 -13.14 -18.18 9.47
C GLU A 61 -13.90 -19.34 8.81
N HIS A 62 -14.40 -19.11 7.60
CA HIS A 62 -14.90 -20.17 6.72
C HIS A 62 -13.92 -20.39 5.57
N THR A 63 -13.09 -21.42 5.70
CA THR A 63 -12.42 -22.06 4.58
C THR A 63 -13.45 -22.91 3.82
N GLU A 64 -14.06 -22.34 2.78
CA GLU A 64 -14.68 -23.13 1.71
C GLU A 64 -13.87 -22.99 0.41
N ASN A 65 -13.25 -24.11 0.02
CA ASN A 65 -12.56 -24.28 -1.25
C ASN A 65 -13.59 -24.35 -2.39
N ASN A 66 -13.91 -23.19 -3.00
CA ASN A 66 -14.35 -23.13 -4.38
C ASN A 66 -13.20 -22.54 -5.21
N GLY A 67 -12.84 -23.21 -6.31
CA GLY A 67 -11.61 -22.99 -7.10
C GLY A 67 -11.42 -21.63 -7.79
N LEU A 68 -12.11 -20.58 -7.37
CA LEU A 68 -11.80 -19.19 -7.70
C LEU A 68 -10.98 -18.63 -6.53
N ARG A 69 -9.65 -18.52 -6.70
CA ARG A 69 -8.77 -17.89 -5.70
C ARG A 69 -9.32 -16.52 -5.32
N GLN A 70 -9.92 -16.39 -4.15
CA GLN A 70 -10.32 -15.11 -3.57
C GLN A 70 -9.05 -14.26 -3.47
N LYS A 71 -8.94 -13.23 -4.32
CA LYS A 71 -7.77 -12.36 -4.35
C LYS A 71 -7.72 -11.63 -3.01
N LYS A 72 -6.59 -11.76 -2.31
CA LYS A 72 -6.33 -11.06 -1.06
C LYS A 72 -6.36 -9.56 -1.31
N ILE A 73 -7.17 -8.84 -0.55
CA ILE A 73 -7.15 -7.37 -0.47
C ILE A 73 -6.63 -7.03 0.93
N CYS A 74 -5.82 -5.99 1.04
CA CYS A 74 -5.35 -5.48 2.32
C CYS A 74 -5.32 -3.95 2.32
N PHE A 75 -5.25 -3.36 3.52
CA PHE A 75 -5.11 -1.93 3.65
C PHE A 75 -3.72 -1.44 3.20
N PRO A 76 -3.61 -0.20 2.67
CA PRO A 76 -2.34 0.32 2.17
C PRO A 76 -1.32 0.60 3.29
N ILE A 77 -1.76 0.58 4.56
CA ILE A 77 -0.93 0.78 5.75
C ILE A 77 -1.23 -0.30 6.80
N THR A 78 -0.27 -0.53 7.70
CA THR A 78 -0.45 -1.34 8.91
C THR A 78 -0.39 -0.46 10.15
N LYS A 79 -0.73 -1.02 11.31
CA LYS A 79 -0.37 -0.45 12.61
C LYS A 79 1.16 -0.35 12.74
N GLN A 80 1.65 0.45 13.67
CA GLN A 80 3.08 0.59 13.96
C GLN A 80 3.79 -0.76 14.21
N SER A 81 3.07 -1.72 14.82
CA SER A 81 3.56 -3.08 15.08
C SER A 81 3.80 -3.92 13.81
N GLY A 82 3.33 -3.46 12.66
CA GLY A 82 3.26 -4.21 11.41
C GLY A 82 2.02 -5.12 11.30
N GLN A 83 1.12 -5.07 12.29
CA GLN A 83 -0.13 -5.82 12.25
C GLN A 83 -1.21 -5.08 11.44
N GLU A 84 -2.11 -5.84 10.83
CA GLU A 84 -3.27 -5.31 10.13
C GLU A 84 -4.22 -4.55 11.07
N PHE A 85 -5.00 -3.65 10.47
CA PHE A 85 -6.23 -3.14 11.09
C PHE A 85 -7.27 -4.25 11.11
N SER A 86 -8.03 -4.37 12.20
CA SER A 86 -8.92 -5.51 12.41
C SER A 86 -10.23 -5.35 11.61
N THR A 87 -10.63 -4.11 11.34
CA THR A 87 -11.87 -3.75 10.65
C THR A 87 -11.66 -2.53 9.76
N THR A 88 -12.61 -2.29 8.85
CA THR A 88 -12.69 -1.07 8.06
C THR A 88 -12.92 0.16 8.95
N GLU A 89 -13.72 0.04 10.00
CA GLU A 89 -13.95 1.11 10.98
C GLU A 89 -12.65 1.53 11.67
N ASP A 90 -11.80 0.56 12.03
CA ASP A 90 -10.53 0.83 12.71
C ASP A 90 -9.63 1.71 11.84
N ILE A 91 -9.49 1.36 10.55
CA ILE A 91 -8.64 2.14 9.65
C ILE A 91 -9.29 3.48 9.29
N LEU A 92 -10.61 3.54 9.09
CA LEU A 92 -11.32 4.79 8.82
C LEU A 92 -11.20 5.75 10.01
N SER A 93 -11.31 5.25 11.24
CA SER A 93 -11.09 6.05 12.44
C SER A 93 -9.64 6.49 12.58
N HIS A 94 -8.68 5.66 12.16
CA HIS A 94 -7.26 5.99 12.17
C HIS A 94 -6.95 7.14 11.20
N ILE A 95 -7.38 7.03 9.94
CA ILE A 95 -7.18 8.09 8.93
C ILE A 95 -8.12 9.29 9.13
N GLY A 96 -9.16 9.18 9.96
CA GLY A 96 -10.01 10.29 10.36
C GLY A 96 -9.26 11.41 11.10
N GLY A 97 -8.05 11.14 11.61
CA GLY A 97 -7.14 12.14 12.16
C GLY A 97 -6.40 12.99 11.12
N GLU A 98 -6.55 12.70 9.83
CA GLU A 98 -5.89 13.46 8.76
C GLU A 98 -6.54 14.86 8.59
N SER A 99 -5.70 15.89 8.52
CA SER A 99 -6.14 17.28 8.40
C SER A 99 -6.59 17.66 6.98
N THR A 100 -6.23 16.86 5.97
CA THR A 100 -6.49 17.12 4.54
C THR A 100 -6.60 15.83 3.74
N GLY A 101 -7.12 15.92 2.51
CA GLY A 101 -7.06 14.81 1.54
C GLY A 101 -8.02 13.68 1.87
N GLN A 102 -9.20 14.01 2.42
CA GLN A 102 -10.30 13.07 2.51
C GLN A 102 -10.89 12.84 1.11
N TYR A 103 -11.40 11.64 0.87
CA TYR A 103 -12.02 11.27 -0.41
C TYR A 103 -13.22 12.18 -0.74
N ILE A 104 -13.42 12.43 -2.04
CA ILE A 104 -14.44 13.30 -2.68
C ILE A 104 -14.18 14.80 -2.58
N ILE A 105 -13.84 15.36 -1.41
CA ILE A 105 -13.68 16.82 -1.25
C ILE A 105 -12.41 17.14 -0.46
N GLY A 106 -11.46 17.81 -1.13
CA GLY A 106 -10.23 18.31 -0.50
C GLY A 106 -10.48 19.56 0.35
N ARG A 107 -9.46 19.96 1.15
CA ARG A 107 -9.55 21.13 2.05
C ARG A 107 -9.82 22.46 1.32
N SER A 108 -9.51 22.54 0.03
CA SER A 108 -9.83 23.68 -0.84
C SER A 108 -11.27 23.69 -1.37
N GLY A 109 -12.11 22.71 -1.00
CA GLY A 109 -13.44 22.53 -1.58
C GLY A 109 -13.44 21.97 -3.00
N MET A 110 -12.27 21.56 -3.51
CA MET A 110 -12.13 20.95 -4.83
C MET A 110 -12.36 19.44 -4.76
N TRP A 111 -12.78 18.89 -5.90
CA TRP A 111 -12.90 17.45 -6.09
C TRP A 111 -11.56 16.75 -5.83
N HIS A 112 -11.58 15.67 -5.05
CA HIS A 112 -10.39 14.92 -4.67
C HIS A 112 -10.65 13.43 -4.90
N GLY A 113 -9.99 12.88 -5.93
CA GLY A 113 -10.22 11.52 -6.43
C GLY A 113 -9.60 10.39 -5.60
N GLY A 114 -8.83 10.72 -4.56
CA GLY A 114 -8.13 9.75 -3.72
C GLY A 114 -8.09 10.15 -2.25
N ILE A 115 -7.18 9.55 -1.48
CA ILE A 115 -6.88 9.93 -0.09
C ILE A 115 -5.43 10.38 0.09
N HIS A 116 -5.23 11.22 1.10
CA HIS A 116 -3.91 11.42 1.69
C HIS A 116 -3.79 10.65 3.00
N ILE A 117 -2.67 9.95 3.17
CA ILE A 117 -2.23 9.47 4.48
C ILE A 117 -0.94 10.21 4.79
N THR A 118 -0.83 10.77 5.99
CA THR A 118 0.33 11.58 6.39
C THR A 118 0.97 11.06 7.67
N HIS A 119 2.13 11.62 7.98
CA HIS A 119 2.80 11.39 9.26
C HIS A 119 1.97 11.80 10.49
N ALA A 120 0.89 12.57 10.34
CA ALA A 120 0.04 12.97 11.46
C ALA A 120 -0.65 11.76 12.12
N THR A 121 -1.11 10.80 11.32
CA THR A 121 -1.73 9.55 11.82
C THR A 121 -0.76 8.38 11.74
N THR A 122 0.11 8.34 10.74
CA THR A 122 0.91 7.15 10.40
C THR A 122 2.41 7.50 10.26
N PRO A 123 3.05 8.06 11.32
CA PRO A 123 4.43 8.52 11.26
C PRO A 123 5.45 7.41 10.96
N TRP A 124 5.15 6.17 11.32
CA TRP A 124 6.02 5.01 11.04
C TRP A 124 6.09 4.62 9.56
N CYS A 125 5.27 5.22 8.71
CA CYS A 125 5.34 5.06 7.25
C CYS A 125 6.09 6.19 6.54
N ALA A 126 6.47 7.24 7.26
CA ALA A 126 7.33 8.29 6.74
C ALA A 126 8.79 7.83 6.72
N LEU A 127 9.51 8.16 5.65
CA LEU A 127 10.93 7.88 5.52
C LEU A 127 11.67 9.18 5.23
N SER A 128 12.49 9.62 6.19
CA SER A 128 13.30 10.82 6.03
C SER A 128 14.52 10.57 5.17
N GLY A 129 14.78 11.51 4.26
CA GLY A 129 16.03 11.64 3.54
C GLY A 129 17.07 12.45 4.32
N LYS A 130 17.93 13.14 3.56
CA LYS A 130 19.02 13.96 4.09
C LYS A 130 18.93 15.41 3.63
N ALA A 131 17.78 15.82 3.12
CA ALA A 131 17.63 17.16 2.57
C ALA A 131 17.67 18.21 3.71
N PRO A 132 18.40 19.33 3.56
CA PRO A 132 18.50 20.32 4.63
C PRO A 132 17.15 20.92 5.05
N LEU A 133 16.25 21.20 4.09
CA LEU A 133 14.90 21.73 4.37
C LEU A 133 14.04 20.73 5.15
N GLU A 134 14.15 19.46 4.80
CA GLU A 134 13.49 18.36 5.51
C GLU A 134 13.97 18.26 6.96
N ALA A 135 15.27 18.37 7.22
CA ALA A 135 15.84 18.36 8.56
C ALA A 135 15.49 19.61 9.39
N PHE A 136 15.20 20.74 8.73
CA PHE A 136 14.73 21.94 9.39
C PHE A 136 13.27 21.80 9.85
N ASP A 137 12.39 21.33 8.95
CA ASP A 137 10.97 21.14 9.26
C ASP A 137 10.74 19.95 10.21
N PHE A 138 11.55 18.90 10.09
CA PHE A 138 11.50 17.67 10.89
C PHE A 138 12.88 17.31 11.47
N PRO A 139 13.28 17.91 12.61
CA PRO A 139 14.61 17.70 13.20
C PRO A 139 14.89 16.27 13.66
N VAL A 140 13.84 15.47 13.89
CA VAL A 140 13.94 14.06 14.21
C VAL A 140 13.53 13.24 12.98
N PRO A 141 14.45 12.47 12.37
CA PRO A 141 14.15 11.73 11.15
C PRO A 141 13.21 10.55 11.41
N PHE A 142 12.27 10.34 10.50
CA PHE A 142 11.44 9.15 10.43
C PHE A 142 12.19 8.01 9.74
N LYS A 143 12.02 6.79 10.25
CA LYS A 143 12.84 5.64 9.83
C LYS A 143 12.16 4.75 8.79
N GLY A 144 10.89 4.99 8.47
CA GLY A 144 10.10 4.11 7.62
C GLY A 144 10.00 2.69 8.18
N GLU A 145 9.55 2.54 9.43
CA GLU A 145 9.42 1.23 10.07
C GLU A 145 8.42 0.31 9.36
N GLN A 146 7.39 0.86 8.70
CA GLN A 146 6.48 0.12 7.83
C GLN A 146 6.35 0.82 6.48
N ALA A 147 6.28 0.04 5.40
CA ALA A 147 6.03 0.58 4.07
C ALA A 147 4.53 0.88 3.84
N ILE A 148 4.26 1.78 2.90
CA ILE A 148 3.00 1.76 2.15
C ILE A 148 2.98 0.48 1.31
N ARG A 149 1.83 -0.18 1.24
CA ARG A 149 1.68 -1.50 0.60
C ARG A 149 0.69 -1.49 -0.56
N CYS A 150 0.92 -2.41 -1.48
CA CYS A 150 -0.01 -2.70 -2.56
C CYS A 150 -1.31 -3.27 -1.98
N MET A 151 -2.47 -2.69 -2.32
CA MET A 151 -3.74 -3.08 -1.70
C MET A 151 -4.32 -4.37 -2.26
N ALA A 152 -3.98 -4.72 -3.50
CA ALA A 152 -4.47 -5.90 -4.19
C ALA A 152 -3.38 -6.47 -5.09
N ASP A 153 -3.49 -7.75 -5.42
CA ASP A 153 -2.65 -8.37 -6.46
C ASP A 153 -2.75 -7.58 -7.77
N GLY A 154 -1.61 -7.36 -8.42
CA GLY A 154 -1.55 -6.60 -9.66
C GLY A 154 -0.18 -6.65 -10.32
N GLU A 155 0.03 -5.69 -11.21
CA GLU A 155 1.25 -5.52 -11.95
C GLU A 155 1.65 -4.04 -11.96
N VAL A 156 2.89 -3.72 -11.61
CA VAL A 156 3.44 -2.38 -11.81
C VAL A 156 3.55 -2.15 -13.33
N VAL A 157 2.85 -1.12 -13.82
CA VAL A 157 2.77 -0.80 -15.26
C VAL A 157 3.46 0.51 -15.62
N ALA A 158 3.61 1.42 -14.66
CA ALA A 158 4.39 2.64 -14.82
C ALA A 158 4.93 3.12 -13.47
N TYR A 159 6.03 3.86 -13.51
CA TYR A 159 6.60 4.46 -12.30
C TYR A 159 7.42 5.70 -12.62
N ARG A 160 7.74 6.47 -11.58
CA ARG A 160 8.85 7.42 -11.55
C ARG A 160 9.58 7.23 -10.24
N VAL A 161 10.89 6.98 -10.30
CA VAL A 161 11.78 7.04 -9.13
C VAL A 161 12.57 8.33 -9.22
N CYS A 162 12.30 9.28 -8.34
CA CYS A 162 13.13 10.47 -8.24
C CYS A 162 14.45 10.15 -7.54
N ARG A 163 15.56 10.71 -8.04
CA ARG A 163 16.85 10.59 -7.37
C ARG A 163 16.82 11.29 -6.01
N ASP A 164 16.21 12.47 -5.98
CA ASP A 164 16.03 13.30 -4.78
C ASP A 164 14.72 14.09 -4.88
N TYR A 165 14.41 14.89 -3.86
CA TYR A 165 13.24 15.77 -3.86
C TYR A 165 13.25 16.76 -5.05
N LEU A 166 12.08 17.01 -5.62
CA LEU A 166 11.88 18.05 -6.62
C LEU A 166 11.68 19.40 -5.94
N THR A 167 11.93 20.48 -6.68
CA THR A 167 11.73 21.85 -6.19
C THR A 167 10.69 22.60 -7.00
N LEU A 168 9.94 23.47 -6.33
CA LEU A 168 8.97 24.39 -6.90
C LEU A 168 9.32 25.81 -6.44
N GLU A 169 9.45 26.75 -7.36
CA GLU A 169 9.64 28.16 -7.00
C GLU A 169 8.40 28.70 -6.29
N TRP A 170 8.61 29.38 -5.15
CA TRP A 170 7.53 29.96 -4.35
C TRP A 170 7.99 31.28 -3.70
N GLU A 171 7.04 32.11 -3.28
CA GLU A 171 7.30 33.45 -2.74
C GLU A 171 8.18 33.47 -1.49
N SER A 172 8.11 32.42 -0.67
CA SER A 172 8.93 32.25 0.55
C SER A 172 10.29 31.57 0.29
N GLY A 173 10.62 31.31 -0.98
CA GLY A 173 11.76 30.47 -1.39
C GLY A 173 11.33 29.13 -1.98
N PRO A 174 12.26 28.36 -2.57
CA PRO A 174 11.94 27.11 -3.23
C PRO A 174 11.39 26.08 -2.24
N LEU A 175 10.26 25.47 -2.60
CA LEU A 175 9.63 24.39 -1.85
C LEU A 175 10.09 23.05 -2.37
N SER A 176 10.30 22.09 -1.48
CA SER A 176 10.71 20.73 -1.78
C SER A 176 9.53 19.77 -1.69
N PHE A 177 9.42 18.85 -2.64
CA PHE A 177 8.40 17.83 -2.63
C PHE A 177 8.86 16.53 -3.28
N SER A 178 8.35 15.41 -2.76
CA SER A 178 8.62 14.11 -3.35
C SER A 178 7.78 13.90 -4.61
N GLY A 179 8.48 13.54 -5.70
CA GLY A 179 7.90 13.32 -7.02
C GLY A 179 7.87 11.87 -7.47
N SER A 180 8.29 10.91 -6.62
CA SER A 180 8.23 9.49 -6.97
C SER A 180 6.79 8.98 -6.92
N PHE A 181 6.47 8.08 -7.85
CA PHE A 181 5.18 7.38 -7.87
C PHE A 181 5.33 5.97 -8.45
N VAL A 182 4.36 5.11 -8.15
CA VAL A 182 4.14 3.83 -8.83
C VAL A 182 2.67 3.68 -9.20
N LEU A 183 2.40 3.18 -10.40
CA LEU A 183 1.08 2.86 -10.92
C LEU A 183 0.94 1.35 -11.04
N VAL A 184 -0.03 0.79 -10.34
CA VAL A 184 -0.31 -0.65 -10.35
C VAL A 184 -1.62 -0.91 -11.08
N LYS A 185 -1.60 -1.80 -12.07
CA LYS A 185 -2.80 -2.31 -12.74
C LYS A 185 -3.27 -3.56 -12.01
N HIS A 186 -4.57 -3.62 -11.76
CA HIS A 186 -5.22 -4.74 -11.10
C HIS A 186 -6.25 -5.39 -12.02
N TYR A 187 -6.65 -6.59 -11.62
CA TYR A 187 -7.83 -7.25 -12.15
C TYR A 187 -8.55 -7.94 -11.01
N ILE A 188 -9.85 -7.79 -10.93
CA ILE A 188 -10.70 -8.50 -9.97
C ILE A 188 -11.88 -9.10 -10.71
N GLN A 189 -12.39 -10.21 -10.20
CA GLN A 189 -13.60 -10.84 -10.73
C GLN A 189 -14.33 -11.51 -9.56
N PRO A 190 -15.26 -10.80 -8.89
CA PRO A 190 -15.97 -11.35 -7.75
C PRO A 190 -16.93 -12.49 -8.10
N GLY A 191 -17.47 -12.52 -9.32
CA GLY A 191 -18.42 -13.52 -9.80
C GLY A 191 -17.81 -14.57 -10.72
N GLU A 192 -18.64 -15.52 -11.16
CA GLU A 192 -18.18 -16.59 -12.04
C GLU A 192 -18.01 -16.12 -13.49
N LYS A 193 -18.77 -15.10 -13.93
CA LYS A 193 -18.71 -14.61 -15.30
C LYS A 193 -17.72 -13.46 -15.45
N GLU A 194 -17.13 -13.36 -16.63
CA GLU A 194 -16.27 -12.25 -17.04
C GLU A 194 -16.97 -10.88 -16.90
N SER A 195 -18.30 -10.82 -16.94
CA SER A 195 -19.05 -9.58 -16.72
C SER A 195 -18.93 -9.02 -15.30
N SER A 196 -18.51 -9.84 -14.34
CA SER A 196 -18.12 -9.39 -12.99
C SER A 196 -16.65 -9.00 -12.91
N GLY A 197 -15.91 -9.07 -14.01
CA GLY A 197 -14.51 -8.66 -14.08
C GLY A 197 -14.36 -7.13 -14.10
N LEU A 198 -13.27 -6.62 -13.52
CA LEU A 198 -12.90 -5.21 -13.64
C LEU A 198 -11.39 -5.04 -13.59
N HIS A 199 -10.86 -4.34 -14.57
CA HIS A 199 -9.56 -3.70 -14.48
C HIS A 199 -9.66 -2.33 -13.80
N PHE A 200 -8.75 -2.10 -12.87
CA PHE A 200 -8.58 -0.80 -12.24
C PHE A 200 -7.10 -0.55 -11.98
N TYR A 201 -6.77 0.68 -11.65
CA TYR A 201 -5.42 1.14 -11.40
C TYR A 201 -5.36 1.80 -10.03
N THR A 202 -4.27 1.58 -9.32
CA THR A 202 -3.95 2.30 -8.09
C THR A 202 -2.69 3.12 -8.33
N LEU A 203 -2.81 4.44 -8.21
CA LEU A 203 -1.69 5.37 -8.23
C LEU A 203 -1.24 5.65 -6.80
N TYR A 204 0.02 5.34 -6.50
CA TYR A 204 0.67 5.74 -5.24
C TYR A 204 1.69 6.83 -5.55
N MET A 205 1.43 8.06 -5.10
CA MET A 205 2.28 9.22 -5.39
C MET A 205 2.74 9.94 -4.13
N HIS A 206 3.74 10.82 -4.29
CA HIS A 206 4.50 11.42 -3.19
C HIS A 206 5.31 10.39 -2.38
N LEU A 207 5.68 9.27 -3.00
CA LEU A 207 6.54 8.28 -2.35
C LEU A 207 7.95 8.83 -2.16
N ALA A 208 8.68 8.41 -1.13
CA ALA A 208 10.04 8.85 -0.84
C ALA A 208 10.99 8.68 -2.06
N PRO A 209 11.95 9.60 -2.27
CA PRO A 209 12.92 9.50 -3.36
C PRO A 209 13.97 8.42 -3.06
N TYR A 210 14.73 8.03 -4.07
CA TYR A 210 15.82 7.06 -3.93
C TYR A 210 16.85 7.45 -2.88
N SER A 211 17.18 8.75 -2.78
CA SER A 211 18.13 9.30 -1.79
C SER A 211 17.75 9.01 -0.33
N ALA A 212 16.47 8.77 -0.03
CA ALA A 212 15.97 8.51 1.33
C ALA A 212 16.18 7.05 1.79
N TYR A 213 16.33 6.11 0.86
CA TYR A 213 16.43 4.69 1.20
C TYR A 213 17.86 4.30 1.61
N GLU A 214 18.05 3.89 2.86
CA GLU A 214 19.33 3.36 3.32
C GLU A 214 19.64 1.98 2.74
N SER A 215 18.61 1.20 2.44
CA SER A 215 18.69 -0.14 1.85
C SER A 215 19.27 -0.17 0.43
N ALA A 216 19.34 0.96 -0.26
CA ALA A 216 20.22 1.15 -1.42
C ALA A 216 21.71 0.87 -1.10
N LYS A 217 22.05 0.72 0.19
CA LYS A 217 23.35 0.29 0.73
C LYS A 217 23.37 -1.18 1.20
N ASN A 218 22.49 -2.04 0.65
CA ASN A 218 22.43 -3.48 0.89
C ASN A 218 21.88 -3.89 2.28
N VAL A 219 20.76 -3.33 2.75
CA VAL A 219 20.07 -3.82 3.97
C VAL A 219 18.59 -4.04 3.67
N HIS A 220 18.16 -5.31 3.60
CA HIS A 220 16.77 -5.65 3.25
C HIS A 220 15.98 -6.17 4.44
N TRP A 221 16.62 -6.90 5.35
CA TRP A 221 15.95 -7.61 6.43
C TRP A 221 16.63 -7.42 7.78
N ILE A 222 15.88 -7.60 8.86
CA ILE A 222 16.33 -7.61 10.25
C ILE A 222 15.76 -8.83 10.95
N THR A 223 16.63 -9.58 11.64
CA THR A 223 16.22 -10.74 12.43
C THR A 223 15.33 -10.35 13.60
N GLN A 224 14.25 -11.08 13.81
CA GLN A 224 13.30 -10.82 14.90
C GLN A 224 13.65 -11.59 16.18
N ASP A 225 14.44 -12.65 16.06
CA ASP A 225 14.91 -13.48 17.17
C ASP A 225 16.37 -13.90 16.96
N ALA A 226 16.94 -14.58 17.97
CA ALA A 226 18.24 -15.20 17.85
C ALA A 226 18.12 -16.50 17.05
N LEU A 227 18.77 -16.55 15.88
CA LEU A 227 18.65 -17.64 14.91
C LEU A 227 19.97 -18.38 14.79
N SER A 228 19.90 -19.68 14.54
CA SER A 228 21.09 -20.46 14.20
C SER A 228 21.51 -20.11 12.77
N GLY A 229 22.79 -19.75 12.59
CA GLY A 229 23.44 -19.62 11.29
C GLY A 229 24.23 -20.88 10.99
N TYR A 230 24.06 -21.43 9.79
CA TYR A 230 24.78 -22.60 9.29
C TYR A 230 25.70 -22.19 8.14
N SER A 231 26.90 -22.76 8.09
CA SER A 231 27.85 -22.44 7.01
C SER A 231 27.35 -23.01 5.68
N GLU A 232 27.76 -22.39 4.56
CA GLU A 232 27.44 -22.90 3.23
C GLU A 232 27.95 -24.35 3.04
N ALA A 233 29.13 -24.66 3.56
CA ALA A 233 29.74 -25.98 3.44
C ALA A 233 28.96 -27.04 4.25
N ASP A 234 28.63 -26.77 5.51
CA ASP A 234 27.89 -27.71 6.35
C ASP A 234 26.47 -27.94 5.82
N TRP A 235 25.84 -26.88 5.30
CA TRP A 235 24.53 -26.96 4.67
C TRP A 235 24.55 -27.84 3.42
N LEU A 236 25.52 -27.60 2.51
CA LEU A 236 25.70 -28.40 1.31
C LEU A 236 25.96 -29.88 1.63
N MET A 237 26.78 -30.15 2.66
CA MET A 237 27.05 -31.53 3.11
C MET A 237 25.78 -32.22 3.64
N MET A 238 24.92 -31.51 4.37
CA MET A 238 23.62 -32.04 4.80
C MET A 238 22.72 -32.35 3.59
N GLU A 239 22.58 -31.42 2.65
CA GLU A 239 21.74 -31.62 1.46
C GLU A 239 22.23 -32.79 0.60
N LEU A 240 23.55 -32.91 0.38
CA LEU A 240 24.15 -34.02 -0.39
C LEU A 240 24.02 -35.37 0.31
N SER A 241 24.11 -35.40 1.65
CA SER A 241 24.00 -36.63 2.42
C SER A 241 22.56 -37.11 2.59
N ARG A 242 21.55 -36.29 2.26
CA ARG A 242 20.13 -36.54 2.53
C ARG A 242 19.88 -36.95 3.99
N SER A 243 20.68 -36.39 4.89
CA SER A 243 20.60 -36.67 6.32
C SER A 243 19.51 -35.83 6.96
N ASP A 244 18.72 -36.43 7.84
CA ASP A 244 17.77 -35.70 8.69
C ASP A 244 18.49 -34.94 9.84
N GLN A 245 19.82 -35.03 9.93
CA GLN A 245 20.60 -34.30 10.92
C GLN A 245 20.72 -32.82 10.55
N LYS A 246 20.52 -31.95 11.55
CA LYS A 246 20.74 -30.50 11.39
C LYS A 246 22.22 -30.23 11.07
N PRO A 247 22.53 -29.26 10.18
CA PRO A 247 23.90 -28.91 9.89
C PRO A 247 24.57 -28.34 11.14
N ALA A 248 25.90 -28.46 11.21
CA ALA A 248 26.66 -27.85 12.30
C ALA A 248 26.44 -26.33 12.29
N SER A 249 26.15 -25.77 13.47
CA SER A 249 25.95 -24.33 13.61
C SER A 249 27.29 -23.60 13.48
N ALA A 250 27.38 -22.68 12.52
CA ALA A 250 28.52 -21.76 12.39
C ALA A 250 28.49 -20.65 13.45
N GLY A 251 27.31 -20.40 14.04
CA GLY A 251 27.12 -19.43 15.10
C GLY A 251 25.65 -19.03 15.24
N THR A 252 25.41 -18.03 16.10
CA THR A 252 24.07 -17.46 16.32
C THR A 252 23.99 -16.08 15.69
N VAL A 253 23.05 -15.90 14.77
CA VAL A 253 22.63 -14.59 14.27
C VAL A 253 21.71 -13.98 15.33
N LYS A 254 22.20 -13.01 16.08
CA LYS A 254 21.44 -12.35 17.17
C LYS A 254 20.20 -11.65 16.62
N LYS A 255 19.19 -11.48 17.48
CA LYS A 255 18.03 -10.60 17.23
C LYS A 255 18.49 -9.19 16.86
N GLY A 256 17.82 -8.57 15.90
CA GLY A 256 18.12 -7.22 15.43
C GLY A 256 19.29 -7.13 14.46
N THR A 257 19.84 -8.26 14.00
CA THR A 257 20.95 -8.26 13.04
C THR A 257 20.41 -7.91 11.65
N PRO A 258 20.92 -6.86 10.98
CA PRO A 258 20.58 -6.57 9.60
C PRO A 258 21.22 -7.60 8.66
N VAL A 259 20.43 -8.11 7.71
CA VAL A 259 20.84 -9.12 6.74
C VAL A 259 20.29 -8.82 5.35
N THR A 260 20.94 -9.37 4.33
CA THR A 260 20.53 -9.32 2.93
C THR A 260 20.23 -10.72 2.46
N TRP A 261 19.01 -10.94 1.98
CA TRP A 261 18.53 -12.20 1.45
C TRP A 261 17.54 -11.89 0.33
N GLU A 262 17.68 -12.57 -0.80
CA GLU A 262 16.81 -12.38 -1.97
C GLU A 262 15.84 -13.56 -2.08
N PRO A 263 14.58 -13.42 -1.63
CA PRO A 263 13.63 -14.53 -1.64
C PRO A 263 13.24 -14.98 -3.04
N SER A 264 13.40 -14.12 -4.06
CA SER A 264 13.09 -14.48 -5.45
C SER A 264 14.15 -15.40 -6.09
N ASP A 265 15.36 -15.44 -5.54
CA ASP A 265 16.40 -16.37 -5.98
C ASP A 265 16.21 -17.72 -5.26
N THR A 266 15.65 -18.68 -6.00
CA THR A 266 15.41 -20.03 -5.48
C THR A 266 16.69 -20.77 -5.11
N SER A 267 17.87 -20.36 -5.59
CA SER A 267 19.15 -20.94 -5.18
C SER A 267 19.60 -20.47 -3.79
N LEU A 268 19.04 -19.37 -3.30
CA LEU A 268 19.29 -18.81 -1.97
C LEU A 268 18.22 -19.22 -0.96
N THR A 269 17.33 -20.14 -1.32
CA THR A 269 16.21 -20.59 -0.49
C THR A 269 16.15 -22.11 -0.49
N SER A 270 16.02 -22.71 0.70
CA SER A 270 15.92 -24.16 0.86
C SER A 270 14.85 -24.48 1.91
N THR A 271 14.06 -25.52 1.65
CA THR A 271 13.00 -25.96 2.55
C THR A 271 13.40 -27.29 3.17
N ASN A 272 13.54 -27.32 4.50
CA ASN A 272 13.85 -28.53 5.24
C ASN A 272 12.89 -28.68 6.42
N SER A 273 12.29 -29.87 6.54
CA SER A 273 11.36 -30.20 7.64
C SER A 273 10.20 -29.20 7.78
N GLY A 274 9.64 -28.73 6.66
CA GLY A 274 8.54 -27.75 6.64
C GLY A 274 8.94 -26.33 7.05
N ARG A 275 10.24 -26.05 7.17
CA ARG A 275 10.79 -24.73 7.47
C ARG A 275 11.58 -24.19 6.29
N THR A 276 11.49 -22.88 6.07
CA THR A 276 12.23 -22.18 5.01
C THR A 276 13.49 -21.54 5.59
N TYR A 277 14.62 -21.88 4.97
CA TYR A 277 15.91 -21.30 5.24
C TYR A 277 16.33 -20.44 4.05
N GLY A 278 16.93 -19.30 4.35
CA GLY A 278 17.51 -18.41 3.38
C GLY A 278 19.02 -18.31 3.59
N LEU A 279 19.78 -18.33 2.48
CA LEU A 279 21.20 -18.02 2.50
C LEU A 279 21.37 -16.50 2.54
N ALA A 280 21.50 -15.98 3.75
CA ALA A 280 21.55 -14.55 4.00
C ALA A 280 23.00 -14.06 4.19
N THR A 281 23.29 -12.87 3.68
CA THR A 281 24.54 -12.13 3.93
C THR A 281 24.35 -11.25 5.17
N LEU A 282 25.26 -11.32 6.14
CA LEU A 282 25.23 -10.48 7.33
C LEU A 282 25.71 -9.08 6.99
N ASN A 283 24.94 -8.05 7.35
CA ASN A 283 25.33 -6.65 7.11
C ASN A 283 26.01 -6.02 8.33
N ALA A 284 26.06 -6.73 9.46
CA ALA A 284 26.76 -6.34 10.67
C ALA A 284 27.32 -7.59 11.38
N ASP A 285 28.31 -7.37 12.25
CA ASP A 285 28.84 -8.43 13.11
C ASP A 285 27.74 -8.97 14.05
N SER A 286 27.68 -10.29 14.19
CA SER A 286 26.68 -10.97 15.04
C SER A 286 27.33 -12.10 15.84
N GLY A 287 27.80 -11.76 17.04
CA GLY A 287 28.54 -12.71 17.88
C GLY A 287 29.87 -13.10 17.26
N LYS A 288 30.03 -14.37 16.89
CA LYS A 288 31.22 -14.89 16.20
C LYS A 288 31.18 -14.69 14.69
N LEU A 289 29.99 -14.44 14.13
CA LEU A 289 29.79 -14.23 12.70
C LEU A 289 30.11 -12.78 12.34
N LYS A 290 30.76 -12.57 11.19
CA LYS A 290 31.26 -11.25 10.77
C LYS A 290 30.41 -10.65 9.65
N SER A 291 30.38 -9.32 9.57
CA SER A 291 29.79 -8.61 8.42
C SER A 291 30.39 -9.11 7.10
N GLY A 292 29.54 -9.27 6.08
CA GLY A 292 29.86 -9.87 4.78
C GLY A 292 29.82 -11.40 4.75
N GLN A 293 29.78 -12.07 5.90
CA GLN A 293 29.66 -13.54 5.94
C GLN A 293 28.26 -13.98 5.52
N ARG A 294 28.20 -15.06 4.73
CA ARG A 294 26.94 -15.71 4.31
C ARG A 294 26.64 -16.91 5.20
N VAL A 295 25.39 -17.03 5.64
CA VAL A 295 24.91 -18.14 6.46
C VAL A 295 23.50 -18.54 6.06
N TRP A 296 23.21 -19.84 6.09
CA TRP A 296 21.83 -20.32 6.05
C TRP A 296 21.19 -20.08 7.40
N MET A 297 19.99 -19.52 7.41
CA MET A 297 19.23 -19.23 8.62
C MET A 297 17.73 -19.26 8.34
N LEU A 298 16.91 -19.40 9.38
CA LEU A 298 15.46 -19.37 9.21
C LEU A 298 14.99 -17.98 8.76
N VAL A 299 14.10 -17.96 7.77
CA VAL A 299 13.54 -16.74 7.17
C VAL A 299 12.01 -16.74 7.15
N ASP A 300 11.39 -17.87 7.45
CA ASP A 300 9.94 -18.04 7.58
C ASP A 300 9.39 -17.56 8.93
N ASN A 301 8.07 -17.65 9.13
CA ASN A 301 7.38 -17.43 10.40
C ASN A 301 7.82 -16.17 11.15
N ASN A 302 8.03 -15.08 10.41
CA ASN A 302 8.43 -13.78 10.96
C ASN A 302 9.80 -13.82 11.69
N ASN A 303 10.66 -14.80 11.39
CA ASN A 303 12.05 -14.85 11.90
C ASN A 303 12.88 -13.67 11.40
N ILE A 304 12.51 -13.10 10.24
CA ILE A 304 13.04 -11.84 9.72
C ILE A 304 11.87 -10.91 9.36
N LYS A 305 12.12 -9.60 9.41
CA LYS A 305 11.25 -8.56 8.85
C LYS A 305 12.05 -7.64 7.96
N ALA A 306 11.38 -6.97 7.03
CA ALA A 306 11.94 -5.85 6.31
C ALA A 306 12.63 -4.86 7.28
N ALA A 307 13.83 -4.42 6.94
CA ALA A 307 14.50 -3.37 7.70
C ALA A 307 13.70 -2.05 7.59
N PRO A 308 13.66 -1.19 8.62
CA PRO A 308 13.15 0.17 8.47
C PRO A 308 13.82 0.88 7.29
N GLY A 309 13.03 1.51 6.42
CA GLY A 309 13.56 2.14 5.20
C GLY A 309 14.11 1.15 4.17
N SER A 310 13.67 -0.10 4.22
CA SER A 310 13.90 -1.07 3.14
C SER A 310 13.24 -0.62 1.84
N CYS A 311 13.89 -0.92 0.71
CA CYS A 311 13.40 -0.50 -0.59
C CYS A 311 12.15 -1.30 -0.97
N PRO A 312 11.26 -0.72 -1.79
CA PRO A 312 10.12 -1.45 -2.33
C PRO A 312 10.57 -2.70 -3.08
N CYS A 313 9.86 -3.83 -2.91
CA CYS A 313 10.28 -5.10 -3.51
C CYS A 313 10.31 -5.05 -5.05
N TRP A 314 9.46 -4.23 -5.67
CA TRP A 314 9.43 -4.06 -7.13
C TRP A 314 10.71 -3.42 -7.69
N TRP A 315 11.56 -2.82 -6.85
CA TRP A 315 12.88 -2.33 -7.27
C TRP A 315 13.87 -3.45 -7.59
N ASN A 316 13.62 -4.69 -7.16
CA ASN A 316 14.46 -5.85 -7.49
C ASN A 316 14.54 -6.10 -9.01
N HIS A 317 13.55 -5.62 -9.77
CA HIS A 317 13.56 -5.66 -11.24
C HIS A 317 14.45 -4.60 -11.89
N LEU A 318 14.96 -3.63 -11.11
CA LEU A 318 15.67 -2.45 -11.58
C LEU A 318 17.07 -2.27 -10.96
N LEU A 319 17.36 -3.00 -9.89
CA LEU A 319 18.62 -2.99 -9.17
C LEU A 319 19.47 -4.22 -9.57
N PRO A 320 20.81 -4.12 -9.57
CA PRO A 320 21.67 -5.26 -9.88
C PRO A 320 21.28 -6.51 -9.07
N PRO A 321 21.20 -7.70 -9.70
CA PRO A 321 21.70 -8.07 -11.02
C PRO A 321 20.71 -7.87 -12.19
N ALA A 322 19.64 -7.09 -12.01
CA ALA A 322 18.66 -6.85 -13.07
C ALA A 322 19.31 -6.36 -14.38
N LYS A 323 18.77 -6.83 -15.51
CA LYS A 323 19.23 -6.42 -16.85
C LYS A 323 18.88 -4.96 -17.15
N GLU A 324 17.75 -4.50 -16.64
CA GLU A 324 17.29 -3.12 -16.81
C GLU A 324 17.79 -2.29 -15.63
N ALA A 325 18.42 -1.16 -15.95
CA ALA A 325 18.90 -0.23 -14.95
C ALA A 325 17.80 0.75 -14.54
N MET A 326 17.71 1.05 -13.25
CA MET A 326 16.83 2.10 -12.74
C MET A 326 17.09 3.45 -13.44
N VAL A 327 16.05 3.97 -14.08
CA VAL A 327 16.04 5.31 -14.69
C VAL A 327 15.46 6.31 -13.69
N PHE A 328 16.25 7.30 -13.31
CA PHE A 328 15.85 8.33 -12.37
C PHE A 328 15.14 9.51 -13.05
N ASP A 329 14.28 10.17 -12.29
CA ASP A 329 13.68 11.48 -12.56
C ASP A 329 12.82 11.54 -13.85
N LYS A 330 12.46 10.37 -14.39
CA LYS A 330 11.62 10.22 -15.58
C LYS A 330 10.47 9.27 -15.29
N THR A 331 9.34 9.54 -15.92
CA THR A 331 8.24 8.58 -16.00
C THR A 331 8.62 7.47 -16.95
N VAL A 332 8.54 6.23 -16.48
CA VAL A 332 8.79 5.01 -17.24
C VAL A 332 7.48 4.25 -17.36
N SER A 333 7.07 3.95 -18.60
CA SER A 333 6.00 3.00 -18.90
C SER A 333 6.63 1.67 -19.26
N LEU A 334 6.21 0.61 -18.56
CA LEU A 334 6.80 -0.72 -18.72
C LEU A 334 6.15 -1.45 -19.90
N SER A 335 6.97 -1.94 -20.83
CA SER A 335 6.50 -2.88 -21.85
C SER A 335 6.24 -4.28 -21.27
N THR A 336 6.98 -4.63 -20.23
CA THR A 336 6.82 -5.87 -19.46
C THR A 336 6.54 -5.51 -18.00
N PRO A 337 5.28 -5.60 -17.55
CA PRO A 337 4.92 -5.25 -16.18
C PRO A 337 5.61 -6.11 -15.11
N PHE A 338 5.80 -5.57 -13.92
CA PHE A 338 6.35 -6.30 -12.77
C PHE A 338 5.22 -6.83 -11.89
N ALA A 339 5.21 -8.12 -11.58
CA ALA A 339 4.21 -8.69 -10.68
C ALA A 339 4.36 -8.11 -9.26
N ILE A 340 3.24 -7.76 -8.63
CA ILE A 340 3.20 -7.28 -7.25
C ILE A 340 1.97 -7.86 -6.53
N LYS A 341 2.13 -8.26 -5.27
CA LYS A 341 1.09 -8.91 -4.46
C LYS A 341 0.47 -7.97 -3.44
N ALA A 342 -0.76 -8.28 -3.04
CA ALA A 342 -1.39 -7.59 -1.92
C ALA A 342 -0.52 -7.72 -0.65
N GLY A 343 -0.16 -6.58 -0.07
CA GLY A 343 0.71 -6.45 1.09
C GLY A 343 2.19 -6.23 0.75
N ASP A 344 2.58 -6.31 -0.52
CA ASP A 344 3.95 -6.02 -0.93
C ASP A 344 4.28 -4.52 -0.75
N PRO A 345 5.48 -4.16 -0.27
CA PRO A 345 5.92 -2.77 -0.15
C PRO A 345 5.95 -2.05 -1.50
N VAL A 346 5.18 -0.96 -1.63
CA VAL A 346 5.22 -0.07 -2.81
C VAL A 346 6.16 1.12 -2.61
N GLY A 347 6.36 1.58 -1.37
CA GLY A 347 7.09 2.80 -1.05
C GLY A 347 6.96 3.22 0.41
N HIS A 348 7.54 4.35 0.77
CA HIS A 348 7.30 5.07 2.03
C HIS A 348 6.77 6.46 1.70
N MET A 349 6.11 7.12 2.64
CA MET A 349 5.68 8.51 2.46
C MET A 349 6.91 9.40 2.28
N GLY A 350 6.89 10.25 1.26
CA GLY A 350 7.93 11.22 1.01
C GLY A 350 7.59 12.58 1.62
N TYR A 351 8.63 13.36 1.89
CA TYR A 351 8.51 14.73 2.35
C TYR A 351 7.88 15.63 1.27
N TYR A 352 7.02 16.54 1.71
CA TYR A 352 6.22 17.43 0.87
C TYR A 352 5.98 18.76 1.57
N GLN A 353 6.36 19.86 0.93
CA GLN A 353 6.00 21.22 1.34
C GLN A 353 4.82 21.70 0.48
N ALA A 354 3.63 21.72 1.08
CA ALA A 354 2.44 22.23 0.44
C ALA A 354 2.45 23.77 0.45
N PRO A 355 2.35 24.44 -0.70
CA PRO A 355 2.26 25.90 -0.74
C PRO A 355 1.04 26.41 0.03
N LYS A 356 1.18 27.54 0.75
CA LYS A 356 0.09 28.30 1.36
C LYS A 356 0.39 29.80 1.28
N ASP A 357 -0.61 30.64 1.51
CA ASP A 357 -0.42 32.10 1.54
C ASP A 357 0.67 32.48 2.57
N GLY A 358 1.71 33.16 2.11
CA GLY A 358 2.84 33.60 2.92
C GLY A 358 3.81 32.50 3.37
N GLY A 359 3.74 31.28 2.83
CA GLY A 359 4.70 30.22 3.14
C GLY A 359 4.32 28.83 2.68
N TYR A 360 4.53 27.83 3.55
CA TYR A 360 4.19 26.43 3.27
C TYR A 360 3.72 25.65 4.51
N GLU A 361 3.13 24.49 4.30
CA GLU A 361 2.86 23.45 5.30
C GLU A 361 3.68 22.21 4.95
N ALA A 362 4.64 21.84 5.80
CA ALA A 362 5.48 20.68 5.61
C ALA A 362 4.86 19.42 6.21
N ARG A 363 4.96 18.30 5.49
CA ARG A 363 4.46 17.00 5.91
C ARG A 363 5.15 15.88 5.14
N TYR A 364 5.15 14.68 5.71
CA TYR A 364 5.27 13.46 4.90
C TYR A 364 3.87 13.01 4.51
N GLN A 365 3.69 12.66 3.25
CA GLN A 365 2.42 12.18 2.74
C GLN A 365 2.61 11.11 1.68
N VAL A 366 1.57 10.30 1.51
CA VAL A 366 1.29 9.58 0.27
C VAL A 366 -0.09 10.00 -0.21
N HIS A 367 -0.25 10.18 -1.51
CA HIS A 367 -1.57 10.26 -2.13
C HIS A 367 -1.83 8.95 -2.84
N ILE A 368 -3.00 8.36 -2.59
CA ILE A 368 -3.43 7.09 -3.17
C ILE A 368 -4.72 7.36 -3.92
N GLU A 369 -4.77 6.97 -5.19
CA GLU A 369 -5.95 7.17 -6.04
C GLU A 369 -6.27 5.89 -6.80
N CYS A 370 -7.53 5.47 -6.74
CA CYS A 370 -8.03 4.33 -7.51
C CYS A 370 -8.85 4.84 -8.71
N THR A 371 -8.50 4.37 -9.91
CA THR A 371 -9.23 4.73 -11.14
C THR A 371 -9.52 3.50 -11.98
N SER A 372 -10.59 3.54 -12.76
CA SER A 372 -10.86 2.53 -13.78
C SER A 372 -11.27 3.21 -15.07
N MET A 373 -10.64 2.76 -16.15
CA MET A 373 -10.98 3.12 -17.53
C MET A 373 -11.49 1.88 -18.28
N ASP A 374 -11.98 0.87 -17.54
CA ASP A 374 -12.52 -0.36 -18.12
C ASP A 374 -13.94 -0.09 -18.63
N ASP A 375 -14.20 -0.46 -19.88
CA ASP A 375 -15.53 -0.32 -20.49
C ASP A 375 -16.61 -1.13 -19.75
N ASN A 376 -16.21 -2.15 -18.97
CA ASN A 376 -17.12 -2.93 -18.15
C ASN A 376 -17.48 -2.25 -16.81
N LEU A 377 -16.92 -1.08 -16.47
CA LEU A 377 -17.12 -0.42 -15.17
C LEU A 377 -18.60 -0.22 -14.82
N GLU A 378 -19.40 0.32 -15.75
CA GLU A 378 -20.83 0.54 -15.52
C GLU A 378 -21.55 -0.77 -15.17
N LYS A 379 -21.31 -1.81 -15.96
CA LYS A 379 -21.91 -3.13 -15.77
C LYS A 379 -21.44 -3.80 -14.48
N PHE A 380 -20.15 -3.70 -14.16
CA PHE A 380 -19.58 -4.20 -12.91
C PHE A 380 -20.29 -3.58 -11.70
N LEU A 381 -20.49 -2.26 -11.70
CA LEU A 381 -21.16 -1.53 -10.62
C LEU A 381 -22.63 -1.93 -10.45
N THR A 382 -23.33 -2.39 -11.51
CA THR A 382 -24.71 -2.90 -11.37
C THR A 382 -24.80 -4.24 -10.62
N ASN A 383 -23.66 -4.93 -10.38
CA ASN A 383 -23.58 -6.24 -9.73
C ASN A 383 -24.66 -7.23 -10.23
N PRO A 384 -24.68 -7.57 -11.52
CA PRO A 384 -25.76 -8.36 -12.13
C PRO A 384 -25.85 -9.78 -11.54
N GLU A 385 -24.72 -10.32 -11.11
CA GLU A 385 -24.61 -11.66 -10.53
C GLU A 385 -24.92 -11.68 -9.03
N ARG A 386 -25.20 -10.52 -8.41
CA ARG A 386 -25.56 -10.40 -6.99
C ARG A 386 -24.51 -10.97 -6.05
N VAL A 387 -23.24 -10.94 -6.48
CA VAL A 387 -22.10 -11.39 -5.69
C VAL A 387 -22.06 -10.58 -4.39
N GLY A 388 -21.83 -11.24 -3.26
CA GLY A 388 -21.76 -10.58 -1.96
C GLY A 388 -23.08 -10.01 -1.42
N ARG A 389 -24.26 -10.42 -1.92
CA ARG A 389 -25.54 -10.00 -1.30
C ARG A 389 -25.81 -10.58 0.09
N LYS A 390 -24.98 -11.54 0.55
CA LYS A 390 -24.98 -12.05 1.93
C LYS A 390 -23.69 -11.75 2.69
N GLU A 391 -22.63 -11.33 2.01
CA GLU A 391 -21.29 -11.14 2.58
C GLU A 391 -20.60 -9.95 1.89
N SER A 392 -19.94 -9.09 2.67
CA SER A 392 -19.44 -7.74 2.39
C SER A 392 -18.43 -7.55 1.23
N THR A 393 -18.21 -8.52 0.35
CA THR A 393 -17.10 -8.54 -0.61
C THR A 393 -17.19 -7.50 -1.73
N LEU A 394 -18.39 -7.16 -2.23
CA LEU A 394 -18.52 -6.18 -3.31
C LEU A 394 -18.42 -4.73 -2.80
N ALA A 395 -18.79 -4.53 -1.53
CA ALA A 395 -18.60 -3.27 -0.86
C ALA A 395 -17.11 -3.05 -0.55
N GLU A 396 -16.34 -4.05 -0.14
CA GLU A 396 -14.90 -3.91 0.19
C GLU A 396 -14.02 -3.50 -1.00
N VAL A 397 -14.34 -3.96 -2.21
CA VAL A 397 -13.64 -3.55 -3.43
C VAL A 397 -13.97 -2.09 -3.78
N CYS A 398 -15.25 -1.74 -3.82
CA CYS A 398 -15.69 -0.39 -4.19
C CYS A 398 -15.49 0.62 -3.05
N SER A 399 -15.49 0.21 -1.78
CA SER A 399 -15.13 1.02 -0.63
C SER A 399 -13.62 1.09 -0.45
N GLY A 400 -12.86 0.08 -0.90
CA GLY A 400 -11.41 0.17 -1.02
C GLY A 400 -10.97 1.08 -2.16
N ALA A 401 -11.79 1.24 -3.21
CA ALA A 401 -11.51 2.14 -4.34
C ALA A 401 -12.19 3.53 -4.23
N CYS A 402 -13.24 3.66 -3.42
CA CYS A 402 -13.97 4.92 -3.17
C CYS A 402 -13.96 5.33 -1.68
N ALA A 403 -13.16 4.71 -0.83
CA ALA A 403 -12.84 5.22 0.52
C ALA A 403 -11.32 5.22 0.79
N VAL A 404 -10.53 4.93 -0.26
CA VAL A 404 -9.10 5.20 -0.40
C VAL A 404 -8.92 6.02 -1.67
#